data_AF-A0A6G4ZRP3-F1
#
_entry.id   AF-A0A6G4ZRP3-F1
#
_cell.length_a   1.000
_cell.length_b   1.000
_cell.length_c   1.000
_cell.angle_alpha   90.00
_cell.angle_beta   90.00
_cell.angle_gamma   90.00
#
_symmetry.space_group_name_H-M   'P 1'
#
loop_
_entity.id
_entity.type
_entity.pdbx_description
1 polymer ?
#
loop_
_entity_poly.entity_id
_entity_poly.type
_entity_poly.pdbx_seq_one_letter_code
_entity_poly.pdbx_strand_id
1 'polypeptide(L)'
;MQDDFSTSPIEPTESARIQKQEQMEARKIAIAQEASQISMTEFAEEAAFNPVMMAKRFQTLEEKLRKKGIEKEEAKKADEKTLVIEQIEEVSEQFEKKNPELTARSLQLLHSQIKDGDSSEEILRKAMKNFPDHSLADESLEFLEKSTSGDVLAKVRQAKENLNETYGREVLAGRNMGAEAREFSKAGLGTPTGLRDLYRDITGNPREATKLFGELNEKFTYQKMQTAIDFILHAMGADLKSKGPSIAPGELHTLMTEARNLLAILWIYRFFKGRMDLINASFERAGMLLPSRITFEMLAKMFVQFLTERYPSMDKVFQLALKMGISADLLAQIILFTQMRDGVRGVAPKLFRTDQHRHDVLMSFIEALEELEEEEEEEEEEKEEEDEEE
;
A
#
# COMPACT_ATOMS: atom_id res chain seq x y z
N MET A 1 -21.50 -56.21 -27.07
CA MET A 1 -22.16 -56.45 -25.78
C MET A 1 -21.63 -55.39 -24.82
N GLN A 2 -22.54 -54.56 -24.28
CA GLN A 2 -22.36 -53.54 -23.23
C GLN A 2 -21.55 -52.29 -23.66
N ASP A 3 -22.18 -51.22 -24.14
CA ASP A 3 -23.10 -50.24 -23.53
C ASP A 3 -22.39 -49.06 -22.86
N ASP A 4 -22.77 -47.91 -23.40
CA ASP A 4 -22.20 -46.57 -23.34
C ASP A 4 -23.17 -45.70 -22.52
N PHE A 5 -22.70 -44.91 -21.57
CA PHE A 5 -23.55 -43.95 -20.85
C PHE A 5 -22.81 -42.62 -20.63
N SER A 6 -22.97 -41.74 -21.60
CA SER A 6 -22.87 -40.29 -21.47
C SER A 6 -24.19 -39.74 -20.89
N THR A 7 -24.15 -39.19 -19.67
CA THR A 7 -25.30 -38.52 -19.04
C THR A 7 -25.23 -37.02 -19.25
N SER A 8 -26.08 -36.50 -20.14
CA SER A 8 -26.44 -35.07 -20.19
C SER A 8 -27.69 -34.82 -19.33
N PRO A 9 -27.87 -33.63 -18.72
CA PRO A 9 -28.98 -33.35 -17.81
C PRO A 9 -30.30 -33.22 -18.57
N ILE A 10 -31.31 -33.98 -18.14
CA ILE A 10 -32.65 -33.97 -18.71
C ILE A 10 -33.37 -32.70 -18.25
N GLU A 11 -33.72 -31.81 -19.19
CA GLU A 11 -34.62 -30.69 -18.92
C GLU A 11 -36.00 -31.22 -18.45
N PRO A 12 -36.61 -30.62 -17.42
CA PRO A 12 -37.90 -31.08 -16.92
C PRO A 12 -38.99 -30.89 -17.96
N THR A 13 -39.63 -31.99 -18.37
CA THR A 13 -40.71 -32.04 -19.36
C THR A 13 -41.86 -31.10 -19.00
N GLU A 14 -42.46 -30.49 -20.02
CA GLU A 14 -43.55 -29.50 -19.95
C GLU A 14 -44.73 -29.95 -19.07
N SER A 15 -44.99 -31.25 -19.02
CA SER A 15 -45.98 -31.91 -18.15
C SER A 15 -45.72 -31.71 -16.64
N ALA A 16 -44.46 -31.67 -16.21
CA ALA A 16 -44.09 -31.46 -14.81
C ALA A 16 -44.23 -30.00 -14.38
N ARG A 17 -44.12 -29.05 -15.32
CA ARG A 17 -44.37 -27.62 -15.07
C ARG A 17 -45.87 -27.35 -14.93
N ILE A 18 -46.70 -27.97 -15.78
CA ILE A 18 -48.16 -27.83 -15.75
C ILE A 18 -48.73 -28.41 -14.44
N GLN A 19 -48.31 -29.60 -14.01
CA GLN A 19 -48.76 -30.17 -12.72
C GLN A 19 -48.38 -29.32 -11.50
N LYS A 20 -47.19 -28.71 -11.51
CA LYS A 20 -46.73 -27.85 -10.40
C LYS A 20 -47.49 -26.52 -10.36
N GLN A 21 -47.94 -26.04 -11.52
CA GLN A 21 -48.73 -24.82 -11.65
C GLN A 21 -50.19 -25.06 -11.20
N GLU A 22 -50.79 -26.20 -11.57
CA GLU A 22 -52.10 -26.63 -11.09
C GLU A 22 -52.12 -26.86 -9.56
N GLN A 23 -51.06 -27.45 -8.98
CA GLN A 23 -50.93 -27.58 -7.52
C GLN A 23 -50.82 -26.23 -6.80
N MET A 24 -50.16 -25.24 -7.40
CA MET A 24 -50.05 -23.90 -6.81
C MET A 24 -51.37 -23.13 -6.90
N GLU A 25 -52.14 -23.28 -7.98
CA GLU A 25 -53.49 -22.69 -8.08
C GLU A 25 -54.47 -23.36 -7.12
N ALA A 26 -54.44 -24.68 -6.98
CA ALA A 26 -55.26 -25.39 -6.00
C ALA A 26 -54.95 -24.94 -4.55
N ARG A 27 -53.67 -24.71 -4.23
CA ARG A 27 -53.27 -24.13 -2.93
C ARG A 27 -53.73 -22.69 -2.73
N LYS A 28 -53.67 -21.85 -3.77
CA LYS A 28 -54.17 -20.45 -3.69
C LYS A 28 -55.68 -20.41 -3.49
N ILE A 29 -56.44 -21.30 -4.13
CA ILE A 29 -57.89 -21.41 -3.96
C ILE A 29 -58.24 -21.94 -2.56
N ALA A 30 -57.48 -22.91 -2.04
CA ALA A 30 -57.66 -23.40 -0.67
C ALA A 30 -57.39 -22.30 0.38
N ILE A 31 -56.30 -21.54 0.24
CA ILE A 31 -55.97 -20.41 1.13
C ILE A 31 -57.04 -19.31 1.05
N ALA A 32 -57.59 -19.04 -0.15
CA ALA A 32 -58.67 -18.07 -0.32
C ALA A 32 -60.00 -18.54 0.30
N GLN A 33 -60.31 -19.84 0.27
CA GLN A 33 -61.47 -20.41 0.96
C GLN A 33 -61.30 -20.43 2.49
N GLU A 34 -60.08 -20.67 2.98
CA GLU A 34 -59.74 -20.64 4.41
C GLU A 34 -59.83 -19.21 4.97
N ALA A 35 -59.33 -18.21 4.22
CA ALA A 35 -59.50 -16.79 4.57
C ALA A 35 -60.98 -16.32 4.55
N SER A 36 -61.80 -16.93 3.70
CA SER A 36 -63.25 -16.65 3.63
C SER A 36 -64.03 -17.29 4.81
N GLN A 37 -63.59 -18.46 5.30
CA GLN A 37 -64.19 -19.10 6.47
C GLN A 37 -63.78 -18.44 7.80
N ILE A 38 -62.54 -17.93 7.89
CA ILE A 38 -62.08 -17.12 9.03
C ILE A 38 -62.89 -15.81 9.09
N SER A 39 -63.21 -15.20 7.94
CA SER A 39 -64.04 -14.00 7.87
C SER A 39 -65.49 -14.19 8.33
N MET A 40 -66.07 -15.39 8.23
CA MET A 40 -67.45 -15.66 8.69
C MET A 40 -67.53 -16.05 10.17
N THR A 41 -66.46 -16.64 10.72
CA THR A 41 -66.38 -16.99 12.16
C THR A 41 -66.09 -15.76 13.01
N GLU A 42 -65.23 -14.84 12.54
CA GLU A 42 -65.06 -13.52 13.19
C GLU A 42 -66.33 -12.65 13.13
N PHE A 43 -67.17 -12.81 12.09
CA PHE A 43 -68.43 -12.07 11.98
C PHE A 43 -69.52 -12.57 12.94
N ALA A 44 -69.45 -13.84 13.37
CA ALA A 44 -70.39 -14.44 14.30
C ALA A 44 -70.07 -14.09 15.77
N GLU A 45 -68.81 -13.85 16.12
CA GLU A 45 -68.38 -13.45 17.47
C GLU A 45 -68.58 -11.94 17.74
N GLU A 46 -68.65 -11.09 16.71
CA GLU A 46 -68.91 -9.64 16.84
C GLU A 46 -70.39 -9.26 17.08
N ALA A 47 -71.31 -10.22 17.13
CA ALA A 47 -72.74 -9.97 17.36
C ALA A 47 -73.11 -9.73 18.85
N ALA A 48 -72.13 -9.62 19.75
CA ALA A 48 -72.35 -9.18 21.12
C ALA A 48 -72.29 -7.64 21.21
N PHE A 49 -73.43 -7.03 21.52
CA PHE A 49 -73.66 -5.58 21.57
C PHE A 49 -72.70 -4.87 22.54
N ASN A 50 -71.59 -4.32 22.04
CA ASN A 50 -70.63 -3.51 22.80
C ASN A 50 -70.74 -2.01 22.43
N PRO A 51 -71.30 -1.15 23.31
CA PRO A 51 -71.54 0.28 23.02
C PRO A 51 -70.27 1.09 22.70
N VAL A 52 -69.10 0.65 23.18
CA VAL A 52 -67.81 1.35 22.97
C VAL A 52 -67.25 1.11 21.55
N MET A 53 -67.58 -0.02 20.92
CA MET A 53 -67.20 -0.33 19.54
C MET A 53 -68.06 0.44 18.51
N MET A 54 -69.31 0.77 18.85
CA MET A 54 -70.18 1.63 18.03
C MET A 54 -69.66 3.08 17.96
N ALA A 55 -69.13 3.61 19.06
CA ALA A 55 -68.51 4.95 19.09
C ALA A 55 -67.25 5.04 18.22
N LYS A 56 -66.49 3.94 18.09
CA LYS A 56 -65.35 3.84 17.16
C LYS A 56 -65.76 3.58 15.69
N ARG A 57 -66.97 3.07 15.44
CA ARG A 57 -67.52 2.83 14.09
C ARG A 57 -68.05 4.10 13.41
N PHE A 58 -68.27 5.20 14.15
CA PHE A 58 -68.60 6.52 13.62
C PHE A 58 -67.37 7.40 13.31
N GLN A 59 -66.26 6.79 12.91
CA GLN A 59 -65.29 7.54 12.10
C GLN A 59 -65.93 7.79 10.75
N THR A 60 -66.08 9.06 10.37
CA THR A 60 -66.68 9.44 9.08
C THR A 60 -65.92 8.75 7.94
N LEU A 61 -66.58 8.46 6.81
CA LEU A 61 -65.91 7.88 5.63
C LEU A 61 -64.63 8.66 5.25
N GLU A 62 -64.65 9.96 5.54
CA GLU A 62 -63.57 10.92 5.36
C GLU A 62 -62.33 10.62 6.24
N GLU A 63 -62.51 10.24 7.50
CA GLU A 63 -61.40 9.83 8.40
C GLU A 63 -60.77 8.49 7.99
N LYS A 64 -61.57 7.54 7.50
CA LYS A 64 -61.06 6.25 6.98
C LYS A 64 -60.32 6.40 5.66
N LEU A 65 -60.78 7.29 4.78
CA LEU A 65 -60.06 7.66 3.54
C LEU A 65 -58.75 8.40 3.85
N ARG A 66 -58.75 9.29 4.85
CA ARG A 66 -57.54 9.95 5.35
C ARG A 66 -56.54 8.96 5.94
N LYS A 67 -56.96 8.03 6.79
CA LYS A 67 -56.08 6.97 7.34
C LYS A 67 -55.51 6.05 6.27
N LYS A 68 -56.32 5.58 5.32
CA LYS A 68 -55.82 4.78 4.17
C LYS A 68 -54.89 5.57 3.25
N GLY A 69 -55.09 6.88 3.12
CA GLY A 69 -54.21 7.78 2.40
C GLY A 69 -52.85 7.95 3.09
N ILE A 70 -52.87 8.15 4.41
CA ILE A 70 -51.67 8.26 5.25
C ILE A 70 -50.91 6.93 5.28
N GLU A 71 -51.59 5.78 5.46
CA GLU A 71 -50.96 4.45 5.42
C GLU A 71 -50.36 4.13 4.04
N LYS A 72 -51.00 4.56 2.93
CA LYS A 72 -50.42 4.42 1.58
C LYS A 72 -49.24 5.35 1.35
N GLU A 73 -49.26 6.58 1.87
CA GLU A 73 -48.11 7.49 1.82
C GLU A 73 -46.95 7.01 2.69
N GLU A 74 -47.23 6.47 3.88
CA GLU A 74 -46.22 5.89 4.77
C GLU A 74 -45.61 4.62 4.19
N ALA A 75 -46.43 3.73 3.59
CA ALA A 75 -45.93 2.56 2.87
C ALA A 75 -45.09 2.94 1.64
N LYS A 76 -45.51 3.96 0.86
CA LYS A 76 -44.70 4.47 -0.26
C LYS A 76 -43.39 5.11 0.20
N LYS A 77 -43.41 5.89 1.28
CA LYS A 77 -42.20 6.48 1.88
C LYS A 77 -41.29 5.41 2.47
N ALA A 78 -41.84 4.31 2.99
CA ALA A 78 -41.07 3.17 3.46
C ALA A 78 -40.41 2.42 2.30
N ASP A 79 -41.14 2.15 1.21
CA ASP A 79 -40.58 1.54 0.00
C ASP A 79 -39.51 2.43 -0.66
N GLU A 80 -39.74 3.75 -0.79
CA GLU A 80 -38.74 4.69 -1.33
C GLU A 80 -37.48 4.75 -0.45
N LYS A 81 -37.63 4.74 0.88
CA LYS A 81 -36.48 4.69 1.79
C LYS A 81 -35.71 3.37 1.70
N THR A 82 -36.42 2.25 1.54
CA THR A 82 -35.80 0.93 1.36
C THR A 82 -34.98 0.87 0.08
N LEU A 83 -35.52 1.39 -1.03
CA LEU A 83 -34.82 1.47 -2.32
C LEU A 83 -33.56 2.35 -2.26
N VAL A 84 -33.60 3.47 -1.54
CA VAL A 84 -32.42 4.34 -1.36
C VAL A 84 -31.34 3.65 -0.51
N ILE A 85 -31.73 2.91 0.53
CA ILE A 85 -30.78 2.16 1.37
C ILE A 85 -30.11 1.04 0.54
N GLU A 86 -30.87 0.28 -0.23
CA GLU A 86 -30.33 -0.76 -1.12
C GLU A 86 -29.34 -0.19 -2.15
N GLN A 87 -29.62 0.98 -2.70
CA GLN A 87 -28.70 1.67 -3.61
C GLN A 87 -27.40 2.11 -2.92
N ILE A 88 -27.48 2.63 -1.69
CA ILE A 88 -26.29 3.03 -0.92
C ILE A 88 -25.45 1.79 -0.58
N GLU A 89 -26.08 0.70 -0.18
CA GLU A 89 -25.41 -0.58 0.08
C GLU A 89 -24.70 -1.08 -1.17
N GLU A 90 -25.38 -1.16 -2.30
CA GLU A 90 -24.79 -1.62 -3.57
C GLU A 90 -23.59 -0.76 -3.99
N VAL A 91 -23.72 0.57 -3.93
CA VAL A 91 -22.61 1.47 -4.29
C VAL A 91 -21.45 1.30 -3.31
N SER A 92 -21.71 1.15 -2.01
CA SER A 92 -20.65 0.95 -1.01
C SER A 92 -19.88 -0.36 -1.23
N GLU A 93 -20.56 -1.45 -1.59
CA GLU A 93 -19.92 -2.72 -1.94
C GLU A 93 -19.09 -2.65 -3.22
N GLN A 94 -19.55 -1.88 -4.23
CA GLN A 94 -18.78 -1.68 -5.46
C GLN A 94 -17.46 -0.94 -5.19
N PHE A 95 -17.48 0.06 -4.30
CA PHE A 95 -16.26 0.76 -3.88
C PHE A 95 -15.32 -0.15 -3.09
N GLU A 96 -15.83 -0.96 -2.16
CA GLU A 96 -15.03 -1.92 -1.39
C GLU A 96 -14.37 -2.97 -2.31
N LYS A 97 -15.10 -3.48 -3.29
CA LYS A 97 -14.57 -4.43 -4.29
C LYS A 97 -13.40 -3.82 -5.10
N LYS A 98 -13.47 -2.53 -5.41
CA LYS A 98 -12.42 -1.81 -6.14
C LYS A 98 -11.24 -1.46 -5.23
N ASN A 99 -11.53 -1.03 -4.01
CA ASN A 99 -10.56 -0.61 -3.02
C ASN A 99 -10.93 -1.17 -1.63
N PRO A 100 -10.29 -2.27 -1.20
CA PRO A 100 -10.58 -2.90 0.09
C PRO A 100 -10.32 -2.02 1.32
N GLU A 101 -9.61 -0.89 1.17
CA GLU A 101 -9.40 0.08 2.24
C GLU A 101 -10.65 0.92 2.52
N LEU A 102 -11.58 0.99 1.55
CA LEU A 102 -12.87 1.66 1.66
C LEU A 102 -13.95 0.63 2.00
N THR A 103 -13.92 0.11 3.23
CA THR A 103 -14.92 -0.87 3.68
C THR A 103 -16.33 -0.29 3.58
N ALA A 104 -17.29 -1.06 3.07
CA ALA A 104 -18.69 -0.63 2.87
C ALA A 104 -19.29 -0.06 4.15
N ARG A 105 -19.01 -0.69 5.30
CA ARG A 105 -19.46 -0.23 6.62
C ARG A 105 -18.98 1.20 6.96
N SER A 106 -17.72 1.52 6.66
CA SER A 106 -17.17 2.85 6.92
C SER A 106 -17.74 3.90 5.98
N LEU A 107 -18.00 3.54 4.71
CA LEU A 107 -18.66 4.41 3.73
C LEU A 107 -20.11 4.68 4.11
N GLN A 108 -20.87 3.65 4.50
CA GLN A 108 -22.24 3.79 5.01
C GLN A 108 -22.30 4.63 6.29
N LEU A 109 -21.34 4.43 7.20
CA LEU A 109 -21.22 5.25 8.40
C LEU A 109 -20.96 6.71 8.03
N LEU A 110 -20.05 6.99 7.10
CA LEU A 110 -19.80 8.34 6.60
C LEU A 110 -21.09 8.95 6.01
N HIS A 111 -21.79 8.21 5.14
CA HIS A 111 -23.06 8.66 4.55
C HIS A 111 -24.09 9.03 5.62
N SER A 112 -24.28 8.18 6.63
CA SER A 112 -25.22 8.43 7.73
C SER A 112 -24.87 9.66 8.60
N GLN A 113 -23.61 10.10 8.58
CA GLN A 113 -23.15 11.28 9.31
C GLN A 113 -23.39 12.58 8.54
N ILE A 114 -23.61 12.51 7.22
CA ILE A 114 -23.92 13.68 6.38
C ILE A 114 -25.38 14.07 6.58
N LYS A 115 -25.62 15.37 6.78
CA LYS A 115 -26.96 15.96 6.96
C LYS A 115 -27.19 17.02 5.90
N ASP A 116 -28.45 17.24 5.53
CA ASP A 116 -28.84 18.21 4.49
C ASP A 116 -28.34 19.65 4.78
N GLY A 117 -28.19 20.00 6.05
CA GLY A 117 -27.71 21.31 6.50
C GLY A 117 -26.18 21.45 6.63
N ASP A 118 -25.40 20.40 6.38
CA ASP A 118 -23.94 20.50 6.47
C ASP A 118 -23.40 21.46 5.38
N SER A 119 -22.28 22.14 5.67
CA SER A 119 -21.51 22.88 4.67
C SER A 119 -20.51 21.98 3.95
N SER A 120 -19.92 22.44 2.85
CA SER A 120 -18.86 21.71 2.14
C SER A 120 -17.63 21.46 3.04
N GLU A 121 -17.26 22.41 3.91
CA GLU A 121 -16.17 22.24 4.88
C GLU A 121 -16.51 21.20 5.96
N GLU A 122 -17.76 21.18 6.43
CA GLU A 122 -18.25 20.20 7.40
C GLU A 122 -18.22 18.78 6.83
N ILE A 123 -18.64 18.62 5.57
CA ILE A 123 -18.58 17.35 4.82
C ILE A 123 -17.13 16.90 4.66
N LEU A 124 -16.25 17.79 4.20
CA LEU A 124 -14.82 17.49 4.05
C LEU A 124 -14.20 17.05 5.38
N ARG A 125 -14.51 17.75 6.48
CA ARG A 125 -14.03 17.42 7.82
C ARG A 125 -14.49 16.03 8.27
N LYS A 126 -15.74 15.65 7.98
CA LYS A 126 -16.27 14.30 8.28
C LYS A 126 -15.59 13.23 7.44
N ALA A 127 -15.38 13.49 6.14
CA ALA A 127 -14.64 12.58 5.25
C ALA A 127 -13.21 12.35 5.77
N MET A 128 -12.46 13.43 6.05
CA MET A 128 -11.09 13.37 6.58
C MET A 128 -10.99 12.72 7.97
N LYS A 129 -12.03 12.86 8.80
CA LYS A 129 -12.08 12.20 10.11
C LYS A 129 -12.19 10.67 9.97
N ASN A 130 -12.98 10.21 9.01
CA ASN A 130 -13.19 8.78 8.78
C ASN A 130 -12.06 8.17 7.94
N PHE A 131 -11.48 8.96 7.03
CA PHE A 131 -10.40 8.59 6.12
C PHE A 131 -9.30 9.66 6.16
N PRO A 132 -8.31 9.55 7.06
CA PRO A 132 -7.26 10.54 7.21
C PRO A 132 -6.30 10.67 6.00
N ASP A 133 -6.23 9.66 5.14
CA ASP A 133 -5.45 9.71 3.91
C ASP A 133 -6.21 10.51 2.85
N HIS A 134 -5.60 11.56 2.29
CA HIS A 134 -6.24 12.44 1.30
C HIS A 134 -6.79 11.69 0.08
N SER A 135 -6.10 10.64 -0.40
CA SER A 135 -6.58 9.86 -1.55
C SER A 135 -7.81 9.01 -1.21
N LEU A 136 -7.87 8.45 0.00
CA LEU A 136 -9.05 7.73 0.47
C LEU A 136 -10.21 8.69 0.79
N ALA A 137 -9.92 9.88 1.32
CA ALA A 137 -10.91 10.92 1.53
C ALA A 137 -11.55 11.35 0.20
N ASP A 138 -10.75 11.58 -0.84
CA ASP A 138 -11.24 11.90 -2.18
C ASP A 138 -12.09 10.77 -2.78
N GLU A 139 -11.67 9.51 -2.65
CA GLU A 139 -12.49 8.36 -3.08
C GLU A 139 -13.79 8.25 -2.27
N SER A 140 -13.77 8.57 -0.97
CA SER A 140 -14.98 8.59 -0.14
C SER A 140 -15.95 9.72 -0.53
N LEU A 141 -15.43 10.86 -0.97
CA LEU A 141 -16.23 11.95 -1.54
C LEU A 141 -16.80 11.53 -2.90
N GLU A 142 -16.06 10.79 -3.73
CA GLU A 142 -16.59 10.20 -4.98
C GLU A 142 -17.73 9.19 -4.71
N PHE A 143 -17.65 8.45 -3.60
CA PHE A 143 -18.75 7.60 -3.14
C PHE A 143 -19.97 8.46 -2.72
N LEU A 144 -19.77 9.53 -1.96
CA LEU A 144 -20.85 10.46 -1.58
C LEU A 144 -21.49 11.13 -2.81
N GLU A 145 -20.71 11.47 -3.84
CA GLU A 145 -21.23 12.02 -5.10
C GLU A 145 -22.20 11.06 -5.82
N LYS A 146 -22.01 9.75 -5.66
CA LYS A 146 -22.85 8.71 -6.29
C LYS A 146 -24.04 8.29 -5.43
N SER A 147 -23.97 8.52 -4.12
CA SER A 147 -24.96 8.08 -3.13
C SER A 147 -25.81 9.22 -2.53
N THR A 148 -25.54 10.46 -2.90
CA THR A 148 -26.31 11.65 -2.47
C THR A 148 -26.94 12.36 -3.67
N SER A 149 -27.95 13.20 -3.40
CA SER A 149 -28.71 13.92 -4.43
C SER A 149 -29.06 15.34 -3.96
N GLY A 150 -29.50 16.20 -4.88
CA GLY A 150 -29.94 17.56 -4.57
C GLY A 150 -28.83 18.51 -4.10
N ASP A 151 -29.13 19.32 -3.08
CA ASP A 151 -28.22 20.34 -2.53
C ASP A 151 -26.97 19.73 -1.87
N VAL A 152 -27.13 18.59 -1.21
CA VAL A 152 -26.01 17.85 -0.59
C VAL A 152 -24.99 17.44 -1.65
N LEU A 153 -25.43 16.98 -2.82
CA LEU A 153 -24.53 16.62 -3.92
C LEU A 153 -23.69 17.80 -4.38
N ALA A 154 -24.27 19.00 -4.49
CA ALA A 154 -23.52 20.19 -4.87
C ALA A 154 -22.44 20.54 -3.84
N LYS A 155 -22.77 20.42 -2.55
CA LYS A 155 -21.82 20.65 -1.45
C LYS A 155 -20.73 19.58 -1.35
N VAL A 156 -21.05 18.31 -1.65
CA VAL A 156 -20.06 17.22 -1.74
C VAL A 156 -19.08 17.49 -2.87
N ARG A 157 -19.56 17.91 -4.04
CA ARG A 157 -18.69 18.30 -5.17
C ARG A 157 -17.77 19.44 -4.78
N GLN A 158 -18.30 20.47 -4.14
CA GLN A 158 -17.50 21.59 -3.64
C GLN A 158 -16.47 21.13 -2.57
N ALA A 159 -16.84 20.23 -1.66
CA ALA A 159 -15.92 19.67 -0.67
C ALA A 159 -14.75 18.92 -1.34
N LYS A 160 -15.05 18.19 -2.41
CA LYS A 160 -14.05 17.48 -3.22
C LYS A 160 -13.17 18.44 -4.01
N GLU A 161 -13.73 19.48 -4.60
CA GLU A 161 -12.97 20.56 -5.25
C GLU A 161 -12.00 21.21 -4.25
N ASN A 162 -12.48 21.61 -3.07
CA ASN A 162 -11.65 22.20 -2.00
C ASN A 162 -10.48 21.28 -1.59
N LEU A 163 -10.74 19.96 -1.47
CA LEU A 163 -9.70 18.96 -1.17
C LEU A 163 -8.65 18.91 -2.28
N ASN A 164 -9.07 18.88 -3.55
CA ASN A 164 -8.17 18.79 -4.70
C ASN A 164 -7.42 20.10 -4.97
N GLU A 165 -8.01 21.25 -4.66
CA GLU A 165 -7.32 22.56 -4.72
C GLU A 165 -6.16 22.62 -3.72
N THR A 166 -6.34 22.05 -2.53
CA THR A 166 -5.33 22.11 -1.45
C THR A 166 -4.32 20.95 -1.54
N TYR A 167 -4.78 19.75 -1.85
CA TYR A 167 -4.02 18.49 -1.75
C TYR A 167 -4.06 17.66 -3.04
N GLY A 168 -4.30 18.30 -4.20
CA GLY A 168 -4.49 17.59 -5.47
C GLY A 168 -3.34 16.66 -5.83
N ARG A 169 -2.10 17.06 -5.54
CA ARG A 169 -0.92 16.20 -5.73
C ARG A 169 -0.99 14.94 -4.87
N GLU A 170 -1.25 15.08 -3.57
CA GLU A 170 -1.27 13.98 -2.61
C GLU A 170 -2.42 13.00 -2.89
N VAL A 171 -3.55 13.54 -3.36
CA VAL A 171 -4.71 12.76 -3.84
C VAL A 171 -4.31 11.96 -5.08
N LEU A 172 -3.80 12.62 -6.13
CA LEU A 172 -3.38 11.95 -7.37
C LEU A 172 -2.31 10.90 -7.12
N ALA A 173 -1.26 11.24 -6.36
CA ALA A 173 -0.18 10.34 -6.01
C ALA A 173 -0.73 9.08 -5.33
N GLY A 174 -1.57 9.24 -4.30
CA GLY A 174 -2.15 8.12 -3.56
C GLY A 174 -3.11 7.26 -4.39
N ARG A 175 -3.91 7.89 -5.27
CA ARG A 175 -4.84 7.17 -6.17
C ARG A 175 -4.08 6.37 -7.23
N ASN A 176 -3.08 6.99 -7.86
CA ASN A 176 -2.37 6.39 -8.98
C ASN A 176 -1.55 5.16 -8.57
N MET A 177 -0.94 5.19 -7.37
CA MET A 177 -0.13 4.09 -6.84
C MET A 177 -0.87 3.20 -5.83
N GLY A 178 -2.16 3.46 -5.56
CA GLY A 178 -2.88 2.81 -4.46
C GLY A 178 -2.97 1.29 -4.56
N ALA A 179 -3.05 0.75 -5.78
CA ALA A 179 -2.98 -0.69 -6.01
C ALA A 179 -1.63 -1.30 -5.57
N GLU A 180 -0.53 -0.64 -5.94
CA GLU A 180 0.84 -1.04 -5.58
C GLU A 180 1.03 -0.99 -4.05
N ALA A 181 0.56 0.08 -3.39
CA ALA A 181 0.64 0.17 -1.94
C ALA A 181 -0.08 -1.01 -1.24
N ARG A 182 -1.24 -1.44 -1.75
CA ARG A 182 -1.95 -2.60 -1.19
C ARG A 182 -1.23 -3.91 -1.48
N GLU A 183 -0.71 -4.09 -2.69
CA GLU A 183 0.02 -5.30 -3.08
C GLU A 183 1.27 -5.50 -2.23
N PHE A 184 2.11 -4.46 -2.12
CA PHE A 184 3.33 -4.51 -1.32
C PHE A 184 3.04 -4.53 0.19
N SER A 185 1.89 -4.00 0.63
CA SER A 185 1.43 -4.18 2.00
C SER A 185 1.12 -5.64 2.32
N LYS A 186 0.45 -6.37 1.41
CA LYS A 186 0.22 -7.83 1.56
C LYS A 186 1.53 -8.63 1.58
N ALA A 187 2.56 -8.15 0.89
CA ALA A 187 3.91 -8.72 0.95
C ALA A 187 4.66 -8.40 2.26
N GLY A 188 4.04 -7.69 3.21
CA GLY A 188 4.59 -7.40 4.53
C GLY A 188 5.58 -6.23 4.56
N LEU A 189 5.58 -5.36 3.55
CA LEU A 189 6.47 -4.19 3.51
C LEU A 189 6.03 -3.12 4.53
N GLY A 190 4.73 -2.95 4.74
CA GLY A 190 4.15 -1.96 5.65
C GLY A 190 2.63 -1.85 5.49
N THR A 191 2.02 -0.87 6.12
CA THR A 191 0.60 -0.53 5.88
C THR A 191 0.43 0.23 4.55
N PRO A 192 -0.71 0.13 3.83
CA PRO A 192 -0.90 0.84 2.57
C PRO A 192 -0.77 2.36 2.72
N THR A 193 -1.28 2.95 3.81
CA THR A 193 -1.13 4.39 4.10
C THR A 193 0.33 4.77 4.29
N GLY A 194 1.09 4.06 5.14
CA GLY A 194 2.53 4.33 5.31
C GLY A 194 3.34 4.20 4.01
N LEU A 195 2.93 3.32 3.10
CA LEU A 195 3.53 3.19 1.77
C LEU A 195 3.18 4.36 0.85
N ARG A 196 1.92 4.83 0.86
CA ARG A 196 1.54 6.09 0.18
C ARG A 196 2.33 7.28 0.70
N ASP A 197 2.50 7.37 2.02
CA ASP A 197 3.25 8.48 2.64
C ASP A 197 4.74 8.43 2.28
N LEU A 198 5.34 7.24 2.26
CA LEU A 198 6.71 7.05 1.75
C LEU A 198 6.83 7.52 0.30
N TYR A 199 5.88 7.15 -0.56
CA TYR A 199 5.88 7.58 -1.95
C TYR A 199 5.71 9.09 -2.12
N ARG A 200 4.78 9.70 -1.38
CA ARG A 200 4.55 11.15 -1.36
C ARG A 200 5.78 11.91 -0.88
N ASP A 201 6.50 11.37 0.10
CA ASP A 201 7.75 11.95 0.62
C ASP A 201 8.87 11.89 -0.43
N ILE A 202 9.05 10.75 -1.10
CA ILE A 202 10.09 10.59 -2.14
C ILE A 202 9.81 11.50 -3.35
N THR A 203 8.55 11.55 -3.81
CA THR A 203 8.17 12.39 -4.96
C THR A 203 8.07 13.87 -4.62
N GLY A 204 7.91 14.22 -3.35
CA GLY A 204 7.76 15.62 -2.89
C GLY A 204 9.08 16.26 -2.49
N ASN A 205 10.05 15.43 -2.11
CA ASN A 205 11.40 15.85 -1.74
C ASN A 205 12.42 14.97 -2.48
N PRO A 206 12.74 15.30 -3.76
CA PRO A 206 13.75 14.59 -4.54
C PRO A 206 15.10 14.54 -3.83
N ARG A 207 15.72 13.36 -3.84
CA ARG A 207 17.01 13.07 -3.19
C ARG A 207 17.86 12.23 -4.13
N GLU A 208 19.18 12.36 -4.02
CA GLU A 208 20.11 11.44 -4.66
C GLU A 208 19.95 10.02 -4.07
N ALA A 209 20.18 9.01 -4.90
CA ALA A 209 20.02 7.60 -4.52
C ALA A 209 20.82 7.20 -3.27
N THR A 210 22.00 7.77 -3.04
CA THR A 210 22.85 7.46 -1.87
C THR A 210 22.19 7.91 -0.57
N LYS A 211 21.65 9.13 -0.54
CA LYS A 211 20.90 9.67 0.60
C LYS A 211 19.60 8.90 0.81
N LEU A 212 18.83 8.68 -0.25
CA LEU A 212 17.58 7.94 -0.17
C LEU A 212 17.80 6.50 0.33
N PHE A 213 18.85 5.81 -0.15
CA PHE A 213 19.18 4.47 0.33
C PHE A 213 19.51 4.46 1.83
N GLY A 214 20.26 5.46 2.31
CA GLY A 214 20.57 5.62 3.73
C GLY A 214 19.31 5.74 4.59
N GLU A 215 18.37 6.60 4.18
CA GLU A 215 17.09 6.79 4.87
C GLU A 215 16.20 5.54 4.81
N LEU A 216 16.20 4.82 3.69
CA LEU A 216 15.48 3.54 3.59
C LEU A 216 16.09 2.47 4.49
N ASN A 217 17.42 2.47 4.68
CA ASN A 217 18.11 1.52 5.56
C ASN A 217 17.79 1.74 7.05
N GLU A 218 17.35 2.94 7.44
CA GLU A 218 16.85 3.21 8.78
C GLU A 218 15.40 2.71 8.98
N LYS A 219 14.61 2.65 7.89
CA LYS A 219 13.19 2.26 7.91
C LYS A 219 12.97 0.77 7.64
N PHE A 220 13.81 0.15 6.83
CA PHE A 220 13.65 -1.22 6.35
C PHE A 220 14.90 -2.04 6.65
N THR A 221 14.68 -3.27 7.12
CA THR A 221 15.72 -4.28 7.22
C THR A 221 16.31 -4.60 5.84
N TYR A 222 17.58 -4.98 5.77
CA TYR A 222 18.26 -5.38 4.54
C TYR A 222 17.46 -6.39 3.69
N GLN A 223 16.82 -7.38 4.32
CA GLN A 223 16.01 -8.41 3.65
C GLN A 223 14.80 -7.82 2.90
N LYS A 224 14.22 -6.74 3.43
CA LYS A 224 13.08 -6.03 2.83
C LYS A 224 13.50 -4.91 1.88
N MET A 225 14.79 -4.59 1.81
CA MET A 225 15.28 -3.46 1.00
C MET A 225 14.97 -3.64 -0.49
N GLN A 226 15.16 -4.85 -1.03
CA GLN A 226 14.79 -5.15 -2.42
C GLN A 226 13.31 -4.86 -2.66
N THR A 227 12.44 -5.40 -1.80
CA THR A 227 10.99 -5.20 -1.88
C THR A 227 10.59 -3.73 -1.74
N ALA A 228 11.30 -2.95 -0.90
CA ALA A 228 11.08 -1.52 -0.76
C ALA A 228 11.43 -0.75 -2.04
N ILE A 229 12.57 -1.08 -2.68
CA ILE A 229 12.98 -0.47 -3.95
C ILE A 229 12.02 -0.86 -5.07
N ASP A 230 11.62 -2.14 -5.11
CA ASP A 230 10.64 -2.62 -6.09
C ASP A 230 9.31 -1.88 -5.94
N PHE A 231 8.82 -1.71 -4.71
CA PHE A 231 7.63 -0.90 -4.43
C PHE A 231 7.74 0.51 -5.01
N ILE A 232 8.86 1.22 -4.76
CA ILE A 232 9.08 2.58 -5.26
C ILE A 232 9.03 2.60 -6.79
N LEU A 233 9.68 1.65 -7.45
CA LEU A 233 9.71 1.54 -8.91
C LEU A 233 8.32 1.24 -9.50
N HIS A 234 7.55 0.34 -8.88
CA HIS A 234 6.19 0.01 -9.32
C HIS A 234 5.24 1.19 -9.11
N ALA A 235 5.31 1.85 -7.94
CA ALA A 235 4.51 3.03 -7.63
C ALA A 235 4.78 4.19 -8.60
N MET A 236 6.04 4.51 -8.87
CA MET A 236 6.40 5.52 -9.88
C MET A 236 5.94 5.12 -11.28
N GLY A 237 6.06 3.83 -11.62
CA GLY A 237 5.60 3.30 -12.90
C GLY A 237 4.09 3.41 -13.08
N ALA A 238 3.31 3.15 -12.02
CA ALA A 238 1.86 3.29 -12.02
C ALA A 238 1.44 4.77 -12.14
N ASP A 239 2.12 5.67 -11.42
CA ASP A 239 1.88 7.11 -11.49
C ASP A 239 2.18 7.69 -12.87
N LEU A 240 3.32 7.32 -13.45
CA LEU A 240 3.72 7.74 -14.80
C LEU A 240 2.74 7.27 -15.89
N LYS A 241 2.15 6.08 -15.74
CA LYS A 241 1.19 5.51 -16.71
C LYS A 241 -0.23 6.06 -16.54
N SER A 242 -0.52 6.76 -15.45
CA SER A 242 -1.85 7.30 -15.18
C SER A 242 -2.23 8.41 -16.18
N LYS A 243 -3.53 8.69 -16.31
CA LYS A 243 -4.06 9.77 -17.17
C LYS A 243 -3.90 11.18 -16.56
N GLY A 244 -3.04 11.31 -15.56
CA GLY A 244 -2.75 12.54 -14.84
C GLY A 244 -1.75 12.23 -13.74
N PRO A 245 -0.44 12.16 -14.06
CA PRO A 245 0.59 11.87 -13.07
C PRO A 245 0.61 12.92 -11.97
N SER A 246 0.98 12.52 -10.76
CA SER A 246 0.94 13.41 -9.59
C SER A 246 1.94 14.56 -9.63
N ILE A 247 3.03 14.39 -10.39
CA ILE A 247 4.05 15.40 -10.70
C ILE A 247 4.40 15.34 -12.19
N ALA A 248 5.27 16.23 -12.66
CA ALA A 248 5.63 16.26 -14.08
C ALA A 248 6.27 14.92 -14.54
N PRO A 249 5.91 14.38 -15.72
CA PRO A 249 6.46 13.11 -16.19
C PRO A 249 8.00 13.07 -16.27
N GLY A 250 8.64 14.20 -16.62
CA GLY A 250 10.10 14.31 -16.64
C GLY A 250 10.74 14.18 -15.26
N GLU A 251 10.08 14.70 -14.22
CA GLU A 251 10.50 14.56 -12.83
C GLU A 251 10.34 13.11 -12.37
N LEU A 252 9.22 12.44 -12.68
CA LEU A 252 9.04 11.01 -12.41
C LEU A 252 10.09 10.16 -13.11
N HIS A 253 10.46 10.46 -14.36
CA HIS A 253 11.52 9.75 -15.07
C HIS A 253 12.89 9.91 -14.38
N THR A 254 13.17 11.10 -13.87
CA THR A 254 14.41 11.39 -13.12
C THR A 254 14.42 10.61 -11.81
N LEU A 255 13.34 10.68 -11.02
CA LEU A 255 13.20 9.93 -9.78
C LEU A 255 13.24 8.42 -9.99
N MET A 256 12.66 7.92 -11.08
CA MET A 256 12.72 6.49 -11.44
C MET A 256 14.14 6.07 -11.81
N THR A 257 14.96 6.98 -12.35
CA THR A 257 16.39 6.73 -12.57
C THR A 257 17.15 6.64 -11.26
N GLU A 258 16.90 7.57 -10.32
CA GLU A 258 17.45 7.51 -8.97
C GLU A 258 17.02 6.23 -8.22
N ALA A 259 15.75 5.82 -8.34
CA ALA A 259 15.26 4.58 -7.75
C ALA A 259 15.98 3.34 -8.33
N ARG A 260 16.34 3.34 -9.63
CA ARG A 260 17.17 2.27 -10.22
C ARG A 260 18.62 2.32 -9.75
N ASN A 261 19.12 3.45 -9.28
CA ASN A 261 20.44 3.56 -8.68
C ASN A 261 20.46 2.92 -7.28
N LEU A 262 19.33 2.91 -6.57
CA LEU A 262 19.19 2.16 -5.30
C LEU A 262 19.49 0.67 -5.46
N LEU A 263 19.09 0.05 -6.58
CA LEU A 263 19.41 -1.35 -6.86
C LEU A 263 20.93 -1.56 -6.98
N ALA A 264 21.66 -0.61 -7.59
CA ALA A 264 23.11 -0.69 -7.69
C ALA A 264 23.78 -0.58 -6.31
N ILE A 265 23.25 0.27 -5.43
CA ILE A 265 23.71 0.37 -4.04
C ILE A 265 23.39 -0.93 -3.28
N LEU A 266 22.20 -1.51 -3.46
CA LEU A 266 21.83 -2.78 -2.85
C LEU A 266 22.78 -3.92 -3.26
N TRP A 267 23.24 -3.92 -4.51
CA TRP A 267 24.24 -4.88 -4.99
C TRP A 267 25.58 -4.76 -4.27
N ILE A 268 26.01 -3.56 -3.88
CA ILE A 268 27.21 -3.38 -3.04
C ILE A 268 27.03 -4.06 -1.69
N TYR A 269 25.86 -3.91 -1.05
CA TYR A 269 25.57 -4.62 0.20
C TYR A 269 25.56 -6.14 0.00
N ARG A 270 25.01 -6.64 -1.11
CA ARG A 270 25.07 -8.07 -1.46
C ARG A 270 26.51 -8.55 -1.65
N PHE A 271 27.35 -7.74 -2.29
CA PHE A 271 28.76 -8.04 -2.48
C PHE A 271 29.47 -8.23 -1.13
N PHE A 272 29.39 -7.24 -0.23
CA PHE A 272 30.04 -7.36 1.08
C PHE A 272 29.46 -8.47 1.92
N LYS A 273 28.13 -8.70 1.86
CA LYS A 273 27.51 -9.84 2.53
C LYS A 273 28.10 -11.17 2.07
N GLY A 274 28.28 -11.35 0.76
CA GLY A 274 28.91 -12.55 0.20
C GLY A 274 30.42 -12.66 0.46
N ARG A 275 31.09 -11.55 0.81
CA ARG A 275 32.52 -11.51 1.15
C ARG A 275 32.79 -11.75 2.63
N MET A 276 31.80 -11.71 3.52
CA MET A 276 32.02 -11.87 4.96
C MET A 276 32.72 -13.17 5.32
N ASP A 277 32.39 -14.29 4.67
CA ASP A 277 33.04 -15.57 4.93
C ASP A 277 34.53 -15.55 4.54
N LEU A 278 34.86 -14.91 3.42
CA LEU A 278 36.24 -14.72 2.98
C LEU A 278 36.99 -13.77 3.91
N ILE A 279 36.36 -12.69 4.35
CA ILE A 279 36.94 -11.75 5.32
C ILE A 279 37.27 -12.49 6.61
N ASN A 280 36.30 -13.23 7.18
CA ASN A 280 36.52 -14.03 8.38
C ASN A 280 37.69 -15.01 8.20
N ALA A 281 37.71 -15.78 7.10
CA ALA A 281 38.79 -16.72 6.83
C ALA A 281 40.16 -16.05 6.65
N SER A 282 40.21 -14.82 6.13
CA SER A 282 41.46 -14.05 6.03
C SER A 282 41.94 -13.54 7.39
N PHE A 283 41.02 -13.06 8.25
CA PHE A 283 41.36 -12.68 9.63
C PHE A 283 41.86 -13.89 10.42
N GLU A 284 41.19 -15.04 10.32
CA GLU A 284 41.61 -16.28 10.98
C GLU A 284 43.00 -16.76 10.52
N ARG A 285 43.30 -16.67 9.22
CA ARG A 285 44.63 -17.01 8.68
C ARG A 285 45.73 -16.09 9.20
N ALA A 286 45.42 -14.83 9.44
CA ALA A 286 46.33 -13.87 10.04
C ALA A 286 46.39 -13.98 11.58
N GLY A 287 45.75 -14.99 12.19
CA GLY A 287 45.73 -15.16 13.65
C GLY A 287 44.89 -14.14 14.41
N MET A 288 44.03 -13.40 13.70
CA MET A 288 43.20 -12.33 14.26
C MET A 288 41.73 -12.74 14.35
N LEU A 289 40.98 -12.04 15.23
CA LEU A 289 39.53 -12.15 15.29
C LEU A 289 38.90 -10.94 14.60
N LEU A 290 37.94 -11.16 13.71
CA LEU A 290 37.19 -10.07 13.10
C LEU A 290 36.44 -9.28 14.20
N PRO A 291 36.66 -7.95 14.32
CA PRO A 291 35.96 -7.17 15.33
C PRO A 291 34.45 -7.19 15.08
N SER A 292 33.64 -7.45 16.12
CA SER A 292 32.18 -7.62 16.01
C SER A 292 31.42 -6.41 15.44
N ARG A 293 32.01 -5.21 15.50
CA ARG A 293 31.48 -4.00 14.86
C ARG A 293 31.59 -4.02 13.33
N ILE A 294 32.52 -4.80 12.77
CA ILE A 294 32.71 -4.93 11.32
C ILE A 294 31.62 -5.84 10.76
N THR A 295 30.50 -5.23 10.37
CA THR A 295 29.43 -5.93 9.65
C THR A 295 29.45 -5.59 8.16
N PHE A 296 28.79 -6.43 7.35
CA PHE A 296 28.67 -6.16 5.91
C PHE A 296 27.92 -4.85 5.64
N GLU A 297 26.93 -4.48 6.45
CA GLU A 297 26.23 -3.20 6.30
C GLU A 297 27.16 -2.02 6.54
N MET A 298 28.02 -2.11 7.57
CA MET A 298 28.99 -1.06 7.85
C MET A 298 30.01 -0.92 6.72
N LEU A 299 30.59 -2.04 6.27
CA LEU A 299 31.53 -2.05 5.14
C LEU A 299 30.90 -1.46 3.89
N ALA A 300 29.70 -1.91 3.54
CA ALA A 300 28.98 -1.41 2.38
C ALA A 300 28.64 0.09 2.50
N LYS A 301 28.23 0.56 3.69
CA LYS A 301 27.95 1.98 3.94
C LYS A 301 29.20 2.84 3.79
N MET A 302 30.32 2.43 4.40
CA MET A 302 31.59 3.15 4.28
C MET A 302 32.08 3.17 2.83
N PHE A 303 31.96 2.04 2.14
CA PHE A 303 32.35 1.93 0.75
C PHE A 303 31.50 2.84 -0.15
N VAL A 304 30.17 2.83 -0.02
CA VAL A 304 29.28 3.73 -0.80
C VAL A 304 29.59 5.20 -0.52
N GLN A 305 29.87 5.57 0.73
CA GLN A 305 30.29 6.93 1.06
C GLN A 305 31.59 7.31 0.35
N PHE A 306 32.58 6.43 0.35
CA PHE A 306 33.84 6.63 -0.37
C PHE A 306 33.65 6.74 -1.88
N LEU A 307 32.77 5.90 -2.47
CA LEU A 307 32.44 5.99 -3.90
C LEU A 307 31.86 7.35 -4.29
N THR A 308 31.17 8.05 -3.38
CA THR A 308 30.59 9.37 -3.67
C THR A 308 31.56 10.53 -3.48
N GLU A 309 32.74 10.25 -2.92
CA GLU A 309 33.77 11.24 -2.61
C GLU A 309 34.20 11.99 -3.88
N ARG A 310 34.32 13.31 -3.78
CA ARG A 310 34.62 14.14 -4.95
C ARG A 310 36.06 13.97 -5.42
N TYR A 311 36.97 13.76 -4.46
CA TYR A 311 38.39 13.60 -4.66
C TYR A 311 38.85 12.41 -3.83
N PRO A 312 38.75 11.17 -4.33
CA PRO A 312 39.29 10.01 -3.65
C PRO A 312 40.82 10.13 -3.58
N SER A 313 41.41 9.64 -2.48
CA SER A 313 42.86 9.62 -2.27
C SER A 313 43.22 8.53 -1.26
N MET A 314 44.50 8.13 -1.24
CA MET A 314 45.06 7.22 -0.23
C MET A 314 44.74 7.68 1.21
N ASP A 315 44.96 8.95 1.55
CA ASP A 315 44.63 9.50 2.88
C ASP A 315 43.18 9.23 3.28
N LYS A 316 42.24 9.33 2.33
CA LYS A 316 40.82 9.10 2.60
C LYS A 316 40.49 7.61 2.73
N VAL A 317 41.28 6.73 2.12
CA VAL A 317 41.20 5.28 2.37
C VAL A 317 41.63 4.99 3.81
N PHE A 318 42.75 5.55 4.30
CA PHE A 318 43.16 5.41 5.70
C PHE A 318 42.16 6.01 6.69
N GLN A 319 41.45 7.09 6.32
CA GLN A 319 40.32 7.58 7.13
C GLN A 319 39.17 6.56 7.28
N LEU A 320 39.01 5.61 6.35
CA LEU A 320 38.07 4.50 6.53
C LEU A 320 38.55 3.57 7.63
N ALA A 321 39.84 3.26 7.72
CA ALA A 321 40.40 2.44 8.80
C ALA A 321 40.16 3.06 10.17
N LEU A 322 40.32 4.39 10.29
CA LEU A 322 39.98 5.13 11.52
C LEU A 322 38.50 4.98 11.89
N LYS A 323 37.59 5.12 10.92
CA LYS A 323 36.14 4.96 11.14
C LYS A 323 35.74 3.52 11.48
N MET A 324 36.43 2.54 10.90
CA MET A 324 36.29 1.12 11.22
C MET A 324 37.02 0.74 12.51
N GLY A 325 37.85 1.64 13.05
CA GLY A 325 38.71 1.52 14.22
C GLY A 325 39.80 0.45 14.11
N ILE A 326 40.22 0.12 12.89
CA ILE A 326 41.28 -0.86 12.60
C ILE A 326 42.61 -0.19 12.26
N SER A 327 42.72 1.12 12.48
CA SER A 327 43.89 1.92 12.06
C SER A 327 45.22 1.53 12.73
N ALA A 328 45.17 0.75 13.81
CA ALA A 328 46.36 0.26 14.50
C ALA A 328 46.76 -1.15 14.07
N ASP A 329 46.01 -1.76 13.16
CA ASP A 329 46.18 -3.16 12.77
C ASP A 329 46.40 -3.21 11.25
N LEU A 330 47.67 -3.33 10.88
CA LEU A 330 48.15 -3.32 9.50
C LEU A 330 47.48 -4.41 8.67
N LEU A 331 47.54 -5.66 9.13
CA LEU A 331 46.93 -6.81 8.48
C LEU A 331 45.41 -6.65 8.32
N ALA A 332 44.71 -6.12 9.32
CA ALA A 332 43.28 -5.86 9.21
C ALA A 332 42.94 -4.83 8.12
N GLN A 333 43.78 -3.80 7.97
CA GLN A 333 43.65 -2.80 6.90
C GLN A 333 43.86 -3.44 5.53
N ILE A 334 44.95 -4.20 5.34
CA ILE A 334 45.26 -4.91 4.09
C ILE A 334 44.10 -5.83 3.69
N ILE A 335 43.58 -6.63 4.62
CA ILE A 335 42.47 -7.56 4.36
C ILE A 335 41.22 -6.80 3.88
N LEU A 336 40.81 -5.75 4.59
CA LEU A 336 39.56 -5.04 4.27
C LEU A 336 39.71 -4.16 3.02
N PHE A 337 40.82 -3.46 2.83
CA PHE A 337 41.06 -2.63 1.65
C PHE A 337 41.20 -3.47 0.39
N THR A 338 41.78 -4.68 0.48
CA THR A 338 41.77 -5.66 -0.61
C THR A 338 40.33 -5.98 -1.04
N GLN A 339 39.42 -6.22 -0.09
CA GLN A 339 38.01 -6.48 -0.43
C GLN A 339 37.31 -5.25 -1.03
N MET A 340 37.63 -4.05 -0.54
CA MET A 340 37.05 -2.80 -1.08
C MET A 340 37.56 -2.52 -2.49
N ARG A 341 38.86 -2.65 -2.76
CA ARG A 341 39.48 -2.57 -4.10
C ARG A 341 38.79 -3.51 -5.08
N ASP A 342 38.62 -4.77 -4.69
CA ASP A 342 37.93 -5.77 -5.52
C ASP A 342 36.45 -5.40 -5.72
N GLY A 343 35.82 -4.79 -4.71
CA GLY A 343 34.49 -4.21 -4.79
C GLY A 343 34.36 -3.18 -5.91
N VAL A 344 35.34 -2.28 -6.11
CA VAL A 344 35.30 -1.21 -7.13
C VAL A 344 35.06 -1.80 -8.53
N ARG A 345 35.60 -2.98 -8.82
CA ARG A 345 35.42 -3.65 -10.11
C ARG A 345 33.98 -4.10 -10.35
N GLY A 346 33.26 -4.49 -9.30
CA GLY A 346 31.89 -4.98 -9.35
C GLY A 346 30.81 -3.88 -9.27
N VAL A 347 31.19 -2.64 -8.99
CA VAL A 347 30.25 -1.52 -8.88
C VAL A 347 29.75 -1.10 -10.26
N ALA A 348 28.44 -0.83 -10.36
CA ALA A 348 27.84 -0.33 -11.59
C ALA A 348 28.42 1.05 -11.98
N PRO A 349 28.80 1.28 -13.25
CA PRO A 349 29.44 2.53 -13.69
C PRO A 349 28.69 3.81 -13.30
N LYS A 350 27.35 3.75 -13.28
CA LYS A 350 26.45 4.86 -12.88
C LYS A 350 26.61 5.37 -11.44
N LEU A 351 27.28 4.63 -10.56
CA LEU A 351 27.58 5.10 -9.20
C LEU A 351 28.85 5.97 -9.14
N PHE A 352 29.62 6.01 -10.23
CA PHE A 352 30.77 6.89 -10.39
C PHE A 352 30.38 8.13 -11.19
N ARG A 353 31.09 9.23 -10.97
CA ARG A 353 30.83 10.50 -11.68
C ARG A 353 31.26 10.41 -13.14
N THR A 354 32.39 9.76 -13.38
CA THR A 354 33.03 9.55 -14.68
C THR A 354 33.87 8.27 -14.62
N ASP A 355 34.29 7.77 -15.79
CA ASP A 355 35.23 6.65 -15.85
C ASP A 355 36.58 7.01 -15.22
N GLN A 356 37.01 8.27 -15.35
CA GLN A 356 38.20 8.77 -14.66
C GLN A 356 38.02 8.71 -13.14
N HIS A 357 36.87 9.16 -12.62
CA HIS A 357 36.60 9.10 -11.18
C HIS A 357 36.59 7.67 -10.65
N ARG A 358 36.08 6.71 -11.43
CA ARG A 358 36.19 5.28 -11.11
C ARG A 358 37.65 4.82 -11.04
N HIS A 359 38.48 5.27 -11.98
CA HIS A 359 39.90 4.96 -11.99
C HIS A 359 40.60 5.58 -10.75
N ASP A 360 40.32 6.84 -10.43
CA ASP A 360 40.88 7.52 -9.25
C ASP A 360 40.51 6.80 -7.94
N VAL A 361 39.25 6.36 -7.80
CA VAL A 361 38.80 5.54 -6.66
C VAL A 361 39.59 4.23 -6.57
N LEU A 362 39.79 3.55 -7.70
CA LEU A 362 40.54 2.29 -7.74
C LEU A 362 42.02 2.52 -7.38
N MET A 363 42.65 3.53 -7.96
CA MET A 363 44.05 3.88 -7.70
C MET A 363 44.26 4.26 -6.24
N SER A 364 43.33 5.00 -5.62
CA SER A 364 43.40 5.34 -4.20
C SER A 364 43.49 4.10 -3.30
N PHE A 365 42.78 3.02 -3.64
CA PHE A 365 42.88 1.75 -2.90
C PHE A 365 44.14 0.96 -3.23
N ILE A 366 44.69 1.11 -4.44
CA ILE A 366 45.94 0.44 -4.84
C ILE A 366 47.12 1.10 -4.12
N GLU A 367 47.24 2.42 -4.22
CA GLU A 367 48.27 3.20 -3.53
C GLU A 367 48.25 2.95 -2.02
N ALA A 368 47.05 2.93 -1.42
CA ALA A 368 46.90 2.62 0.01
C ALA A 368 47.26 1.17 0.37
N LEU A 369 47.16 0.22 -0.55
CA LEU A 369 47.57 -1.17 -0.31
C LEU A 369 49.07 -1.32 -0.50
N GLU A 370 49.65 -0.68 -1.52
CA GLU A 370 51.09 -0.65 -1.77
C GLU A 370 51.84 -0.10 -0.55
N GLU A 371 51.39 1.02 0.03
CA GLU A 371 51.98 1.58 1.26
C GLU A 371 51.90 0.61 2.45
N LEU A 372 50.76 -0.07 2.63
CA LEU A 372 50.59 -1.02 3.74
C LEU A 372 51.39 -2.31 3.53
N GLU A 373 51.56 -2.76 2.29
CA GLU A 373 52.38 -3.92 1.95
C GLU A 373 53.87 -3.59 2.15
N GLU A 374 54.31 -2.38 1.81
CA GLU A 374 55.66 -1.89 2.13
C GLU A 374 55.90 -1.80 3.65
N GLU A 375 54.96 -1.24 4.43
CA GLU A 375 55.03 -1.23 5.90
C GLU A 375 55.07 -2.65 6.50
N GLU A 376 54.37 -3.62 5.90
CA GLU A 376 54.33 -5.01 6.36
C GLU A 376 55.68 -5.70 6.12
N GLU A 377 56.27 -5.51 4.93
CA GLU A 377 57.60 -6.03 4.59
C GLU A 377 58.69 -5.46 5.52
N GLU A 378 58.68 -4.15 5.79
CA GLU A 378 59.62 -3.52 6.73
C GLU A 378 59.48 -4.08 8.16
N GLU A 379 58.23 -4.26 8.64
CA GLU A 379 57.96 -4.85 9.95
C GLU A 379 58.36 -6.34 10.06
N GLU A 380 58.40 -7.08 8.95
CA GLU A 380 58.89 -8.46 8.91
C GLU A 380 60.42 -8.50 8.92
N GLU A 381 61.08 -7.66 8.11
CA GLU A 381 62.54 -7.56 8.07
C GLU A 381 63.12 -7.16 9.44
N GLU A 382 62.54 -6.17 10.12
CA GLU A 382 62.99 -5.75 11.46
C GLU A 382 62.88 -6.90 12.49
N LYS A 383 61.83 -7.72 12.43
CA LYS A 383 61.66 -8.87 13.34
C LYS A 383 62.68 -9.97 13.05
N GLU A 384 63.00 -10.21 11.78
CA GLU A 384 64.04 -11.18 11.41
C GLU A 384 65.43 -10.71 11.88
N GLU A 385 65.75 -9.42 11.75
CA GLU A 385 67.00 -8.86 12.26
C GLU A 385 67.11 -8.96 13.80
N GLU A 386 66.03 -8.68 14.54
CA GLU A 386 66.00 -8.83 16.00
C GLU A 386 66.20 -10.29 16.45
N ASP A 387 65.58 -11.25 15.75
CA ASP A 387 65.71 -12.69 16.03
C ASP A 387 67.12 -13.24 15.68
N GLU A 388 67.86 -12.59 14.76
CA GLU A 388 69.25 -12.94 14.44
C GLU A 388 70.28 -12.36 15.44
N GLU A 389 69.93 -11.32 16.20
CA GLU A 389 70.79 -10.68 17.20
C GLU A 389 70.69 -11.27 18.63
N GLU A 390 69.66 -12.08 18.94
CA GLU A 390 69.51 -12.85 20.19
C GLU A 390 70.17 -14.26 20.17
#